data_AF-A0A975VCB2-F1
#
_entry.id   AF-A0A975VCB2-F1
#
_cell.length_a   1.000
_cell.length_b   1.000
_cell.length_c   1.000
_cell.angle_alpha   90.00
_cell.angle_beta   90.00
_cell.angle_gamma   90.00
#
_symmetry.space_group_name_H-M   'P 1'
#
loop_
_entity.id
_entity.type
_entity.pdbx_description
1 polymer ?
#
loop_
_entity_poly.entity_id
_entity_poly.type
_entity_poly.pdbx_seq_one_letter_code
_entity_poly.pdbx_strand_id
1 'polypeptide(L)'
;EKKVQDGSLKRELGERHIRLMALGACICGGLFLGSAKAIQMAGPAIMISYILGGLAILVIMRALGEMAVHNPVAGSFSQYAKDYLGPLAGFITGWNYWFLWLVTCVAEITAVAVYMGIWFPDVPRWIWALAALASMGTINLIAVRAFGEFEFWFALIK
;
A
#
# COMPACT_ATOMS: atom_id res chain seq x y z
N GLU A 1 16.20 30.97 13.71
CA GLU A 1 16.01 29.59 13.20
C GLU A 1 15.40 29.61 11.80
N LYS A 2 15.94 28.81 10.87
CA LYS A 2 15.46 28.71 9.48
C LYS A 2 14.13 27.95 9.45
N LYS A 3 13.03 28.63 9.11
CA LYS A 3 11.80 27.99 8.62
C LYS A 3 12.11 27.31 7.29
N VAL A 4 12.16 25.98 7.29
CA VAL A 4 12.16 25.17 6.08
C VAL A 4 10.82 25.43 5.39
N GLN A 5 10.88 25.98 4.17
CA GLN A 5 9.73 26.08 3.27
C GLN A 5 9.31 24.65 2.90
N ASP A 6 8.25 24.14 3.53
CA ASP A 6 7.54 22.97 3.02
C ASP A 6 6.90 23.36 1.69
N GLY A 7 7.35 22.73 0.60
CA GLY A 7 6.64 22.76 -0.67
C GLY A 7 5.26 22.19 -0.44
N SER A 8 4.22 23.02 -0.52
CA SER A 8 2.84 22.61 -0.25
C SER A 8 2.47 21.45 -1.18
N LEU A 9 2.29 20.26 -0.62
CA LEU A 9 1.76 19.10 -1.34
C LEU A 9 0.41 19.50 -1.95
N LYS A 10 0.33 19.54 -3.29
CA LYS A 10 -0.92 19.81 -3.98
C LYS A 10 -1.89 18.67 -3.70
N ARG A 11 -2.98 18.97 -3.01
CA ARG A 11 -4.03 17.99 -2.68
C ARG A 11 -4.91 17.75 -3.91
N GLU A 12 -4.38 17.00 -4.88
CA GLU A 12 -5.07 16.69 -6.15
C GLU A 12 -6.01 15.48 -6.03
N LEU A 13 -5.83 14.65 -5.00
CA LEU A 13 -6.69 13.49 -4.77
C LEU A 13 -7.98 13.88 -4.03
N GLY A 14 -9.08 13.95 -4.77
CA GLY A 14 -10.43 14.07 -4.21
C GLY A 14 -10.82 12.85 -3.35
N GLU A 15 -11.80 13.03 -2.46
CA GLU A 15 -12.27 12.00 -1.52
C GLU A 15 -12.67 10.68 -2.22
N ARG A 16 -13.25 10.78 -3.41
CA ARG A 16 -13.65 9.62 -4.21
C ARG A 16 -12.44 8.76 -4.59
N HIS A 17 -11.33 9.37 -5.00
CA HIS A 17 -10.11 8.64 -5.35
C HIS A 17 -9.53 7.94 -4.12
N ILE A 18 -9.51 8.61 -2.98
CA ILE A 18 -9.01 8.03 -1.72
C ILE A 18 -9.85 6.83 -1.29
N ARG A 19 -11.18 6.93 -1.34
CA ARG A 19 -12.08 5.81 -1.01
C ARG A 19 -11.92 4.63 -1.97
N LEU A 20 -11.78 4.89 -3.27
CA LEU A 20 -11.56 3.85 -4.28
C LEU A 20 -10.21 3.15 -4.10
N MET A 21 -9.14 3.90 -3.81
CA MET A 21 -7.83 3.30 -3.50
C MET A 21 -7.91 2.43 -2.24
N ALA A 22 -8.58 2.91 -1.18
CA ALA A 22 -8.74 2.13 0.06
C ALA A 22 -9.54 0.85 -0.18
N LEU A 23 -10.65 0.91 -0.91
CA LEU A 23 -11.45 -0.27 -1.26
C LEU A 23 -10.64 -1.25 -2.14
N GLY A 24 -9.93 -0.74 -3.14
CA GLY A 24 -9.07 -1.55 -4.01
C GLY A 24 -7.99 -2.27 -3.23
N ALA A 25 -7.32 -1.57 -2.31
CA ALA A 25 -6.30 -2.15 -1.44
C ALA A 25 -6.88 -3.24 -0.50
N CYS A 26 -8.06 -3.01 0.06
CA CYS A 26 -8.72 -3.98 0.95
C CYS A 26 -9.18 -5.27 0.24
N ILE A 27 -9.62 -5.16 -1.02
CA ILE A 27 -10.17 -6.29 -1.81
C ILE A 27 -9.05 -7.02 -2.59
N CYS A 28 -7.82 -6.51 -2.57
CA CYS A 28 -6.69 -6.96 -3.40
C CYS A 28 -6.33 -8.45 -3.20
N GLY A 29 -5.32 -8.92 -3.95
CA GLY A 29 -4.96 -10.34 -4.12
C GLY A 29 -4.79 -11.14 -2.83
N GLY A 30 -4.48 -10.50 -1.70
CA GLY A 30 -4.46 -11.11 -0.36
C GLY A 30 -5.79 -11.77 0.05
N LEU A 31 -6.95 -11.19 -0.31
CA LEU A 31 -8.26 -11.77 0.01
C LEU A 31 -8.60 -12.97 -0.87
N PHE A 32 -7.94 -13.19 -2.01
CA PHE A 32 -8.23 -14.35 -2.85
C PHE A 32 -7.18 -15.46 -2.64
N LEU A 33 -5.90 -15.13 -2.71
CA LEU A 33 -4.83 -16.13 -2.58
C LEU A 33 -4.60 -16.49 -1.11
N GLY A 34 -4.61 -15.48 -0.24
CA GLY A 34 -4.46 -15.66 1.20
C GLY A 34 -5.66 -16.40 1.79
N SER A 35 -6.88 -16.09 1.34
CA SER A 35 -8.08 -16.81 1.81
C SER A 35 -8.08 -18.27 1.40
N ALA A 36 -7.64 -18.63 0.19
CA ALA A 36 -7.55 -20.04 -0.20
C ALA A 36 -6.64 -20.85 0.74
N LYS A 37 -5.48 -20.29 1.10
CA LYS A 37 -4.57 -20.87 2.11
C LYS A 37 -5.19 -20.90 3.51
N ALA A 38 -5.84 -19.82 3.92
CA ALA A 38 -6.48 -19.73 5.23
C ALA A 38 -7.63 -20.74 5.37
N ILE A 39 -8.46 -20.92 4.33
CA ILE A 39 -9.56 -21.90 4.29
C ILE A 39 -8.98 -23.31 4.44
N GLN A 40 -7.88 -23.61 3.76
CA GLN A 40 -7.22 -24.92 3.85
C GLN A 40 -6.71 -25.22 5.27
N MET A 41 -6.27 -24.21 6.02
CA MET A 41 -5.78 -24.38 7.40
C MET A 41 -6.90 -24.39 8.44
N ALA A 42 -7.86 -23.46 8.36
CA ALA A 42 -8.89 -23.25 9.39
C ALA A 42 -10.19 -24.03 9.12
N GLY A 43 -10.42 -24.49 7.89
CA GLY A 43 -11.65 -25.17 7.51
C GLY A 43 -12.90 -24.29 7.74
N PRO A 44 -14.03 -24.85 8.21
CA PRO A 44 -15.28 -24.10 8.45
C PRO A 44 -15.13 -22.97 9.49
N ALA A 45 -14.13 -23.04 10.38
CA ALA A 45 -13.89 -22.05 11.42
C ALA A 45 -13.33 -20.72 10.89
N ILE A 46 -12.99 -20.63 9.60
CA ILE A 46 -12.44 -19.41 9.00
C ILE A 46 -13.35 -18.19 9.13
N MET A 47 -14.68 -18.37 9.12
CA MET A 47 -15.62 -17.27 9.32
C MET A 47 -15.42 -16.63 10.71
N ILE A 48 -15.21 -17.44 11.74
CA ILE A 48 -14.96 -16.95 13.10
C ILE A 48 -13.61 -16.22 13.15
N SER A 49 -12.58 -16.77 12.50
CA SER A 49 -11.27 -16.13 12.40
C SER A 49 -11.33 -14.76 11.71
N TYR A 50 -12.09 -14.63 10.61
CA TYR A 50 -12.27 -13.35 9.93
C TYR A 50 -13.06 -12.33 10.76
N ILE A 51 -14.10 -12.77 11.48
CA ILE A 51 -14.86 -11.88 12.37
C ILE A 51 -13.95 -11.35 13.49
N LEU A 52 -13.22 -12.23 14.17
CA LEU A 52 -12.32 -11.83 15.25
C LEU A 52 -11.17 -10.94 14.75
N GLY A 53 -10.54 -11.32 13.63
CA GLY A 53 -9.48 -10.50 13.01
C GLY A 53 -10.00 -9.14 12.55
N GLY A 54 -11.18 -9.12 11.92
CA GLY A 54 -11.84 -7.89 11.49
C GLY A 54 -12.17 -6.96 12.65
N LEU A 55 -12.70 -7.48 13.76
CA LEU A 55 -12.94 -6.69 14.97
C LEU A 55 -11.66 -6.06 15.52
N ALA A 56 -10.56 -6.83 15.58
CA ALA A 56 -9.28 -6.29 16.03
C ALA A 56 -8.77 -5.17 15.11
N ILE A 57 -8.82 -5.37 13.79
CA ILE A 57 -8.41 -4.36 12.81
C ILE A 57 -9.29 -3.11 12.91
N LEU A 58 -10.60 -3.25 13.13
CA LEU A 58 -11.51 -2.11 13.31
C LEU A 58 -11.11 -1.24 14.50
N VAL A 59 -10.77 -1.85 15.64
CA VAL A 59 -10.34 -1.10 16.84
C VAL A 59 -9.03 -0.37 16.55
N ILE A 60 -8.05 -1.04 15.93
CA ILE A 60 -6.76 -0.45 15.56
C ILE A 60 -6.96 0.73 14.60
N MET A 61 -7.74 0.55 13.54
CA MET A 61 -7.96 1.57 12.52
C MET A 61 -8.75 2.78 13.06
N ARG A 62 -9.66 2.57 14.01
CA ARG A 62 -10.35 3.66 14.72
C ARG A 62 -9.37 4.51 15.54
N ALA A 63 -8.52 3.88 16.34
CA ALA A 63 -7.52 4.59 17.13
C ALA A 63 -6.51 5.36 16.25
N LEU A 64 -6.06 4.74 15.15
CA LEU A 64 -5.20 5.40 14.16
C LEU A 64 -5.90 6.58 13.45
N GLY A 65 -7.19 6.43 13.15
CA GLY A 65 -7.99 7.50 12.57
C GLY A 65 -8.12 8.71 13.49
N GLU A 66 -8.34 8.49 14.79
CA GLU A 66 -8.41 9.55 15.80
C GLU A 66 -7.08 10.30 15.90
N MET A 67 -5.95 9.58 15.93
CA MET A 67 -4.61 10.19 15.92
C MET A 67 -4.36 11.00 14.65
N ALA A 68 -4.80 10.52 13.49
CA ALA A 68 -4.63 11.22 12.21
C ALA A 68 -5.46 12.51 12.10
N VAL A 69 -6.64 12.56 12.74
CA VAL A 69 -7.44 13.79 12.82
C VAL A 69 -6.84 14.78 13.81
N HIS A 70 -6.32 14.29 14.94
CA HIS A 70 -5.73 15.13 15.98
C HIS A 70 -4.39 15.76 15.54
N ASN A 71 -3.52 14.98 14.90
CA ASN A 71 -2.21 15.42 14.44
C ASN A 71 -2.07 15.16 12.94
N PRO A 72 -2.57 16.04 12.06
CA PRO A 72 -2.50 15.86 10.61
C PRO A 72 -1.08 16.15 10.11
N VAL A 73 -0.16 15.21 10.31
CA VAL A 73 1.20 15.26 9.78
C VAL A 73 1.29 14.46 8.48
N ALA A 74 2.10 14.93 7.53
CA ALA A 74 2.41 14.17 6.32
C ALA A 74 3.30 12.93 6.59
N GLY A 75 3.79 12.79 7.83
CA GLY A 75 4.49 11.60 8.30
C GLY A 75 3.49 10.47 8.53
N SER A 76 3.70 9.34 7.86
CA SER A 76 2.98 8.06 8.09
C SER A 76 3.04 7.64 9.57
N PHE A 77 2.43 6.51 9.95
CA PHE A 77 2.33 6.03 11.34
C PHE A 77 3.65 5.99 12.12
N SER A 78 4.78 5.88 11.44
CA SER A 78 6.13 6.02 12.01
C SER A 78 6.36 7.36 12.71
N GLN A 79 5.75 8.45 12.24
CA GLN A 79 5.80 9.76 12.88
C GLN A 79 5.01 9.79 14.19
N TYR A 80 3.82 9.16 14.24
CA TYR A 80 3.10 9.00 15.50
C TYR A 80 3.89 8.15 16.50
N ALA A 81 4.51 7.06 16.05
CA ALA A 81 5.37 6.25 16.91
C ALA A 81 6.58 7.06 17.41
N LYS A 82 7.15 7.94 16.59
CA LYS A 82 8.23 8.84 16.99
C LYS A 82 7.79 9.83 18.06
N ASP A 83 6.63 10.45 17.88
CA ASP A 83 6.15 11.54 18.73
C ASP A 83 5.63 11.04 20.08
N TYR A 84 5.02 9.85 20.12
CA TYR A 84 4.44 9.28 21.36
C TYR A 84 5.34 8.27 22.08
N LEU A 85 6.16 7.48 21.37
CA LEU A 85 7.01 6.44 21.97
C LEU A 85 8.51 6.76 21.89
N GLY A 86 8.90 7.77 21.13
CA GLY A 86 10.28 8.24 21.01
C GLY A 86 10.99 7.87 19.71
N PRO A 87 12.21 8.40 19.50
CA PRO A 87 12.91 8.35 18.21
C PRO A 87 13.24 6.93 17.72
N LEU A 88 13.57 6.00 18.63
CA LEU A 88 13.84 4.61 18.27
C LEU A 88 12.58 3.89 17.79
N ALA A 89 11.44 4.11 18.44
CA ALA A 89 10.16 3.51 18.02
C ALA A 89 9.75 4.01 16.64
N GLY A 90 9.93 5.31 16.38
CA GLY A 90 9.74 5.90 15.04
C GLY A 90 10.62 5.25 13.97
N PHE A 91 11.91 5.06 14.25
CA PHE A 91 12.84 4.42 13.31
C PHE A 91 12.47 2.97 13.00
N ILE A 92 12.20 2.16 14.04
CA ILE A 92 11.85 0.74 13.87
C ILE A 92 10.54 0.59 13.09
N THR A 93 9.52 1.39 13.42
CA THR A 93 8.23 1.36 12.72
C THR A 93 8.34 1.82 11.27
N GLY A 94 9.16 2.83 10.98
CA GLY A 94 9.44 3.26 9.61
C GLY A 94 10.12 2.17 8.78
N TRP A 95 11.12 1.50 9.36
CA TRP A 95 11.82 0.40 8.69
C TRP A 95 10.92 -0.84 8.52
N ASN A 96 10.14 -1.18 9.53
CA ASN A 96 9.14 -2.24 9.45
C ASN A 96 8.10 -1.97 8.37
N TYR A 97 7.63 -0.71 8.26
CA TYR A 97 6.69 -0.29 7.23
C TYR A 97 7.29 -0.41 5.83
N TRP A 98 8.54 -0.03 5.64
CA TRP A 98 9.22 -0.21 4.36
C TRP A 98 9.34 -1.70 3.98
N PHE A 99 9.74 -2.55 4.92
CA PHE A 99 9.79 -4.00 4.70
C PHE A 99 8.42 -4.61 4.43
N LEU A 100 7.38 -4.17 5.13
CA LEU A 100 6.00 -4.58 4.90
C LEU A 100 5.64 -4.35 3.44
N TRP A 101 5.89 -3.15 2.90
CA TRP A 101 5.63 -2.84 1.50
C TRP A 101 6.43 -3.70 0.53
N LEU A 102 7.71 -3.96 0.81
CA LEU A 102 8.52 -4.86 0.00
C LEU A 102 7.91 -6.27 -0.09
N VAL A 103 7.53 -6.83 1.06
CA VAL A 103 6.91 -8.17 1.14
C VAL A 103 5.55 -8.18 0.44
N THR A 104 4.73 -7.14 0.63
CA THR A 104 3.45 -6.98 -0.06
C THR A 104 3.62 -6.94 -1.58
N CYS A 105 4.60 -6.20 -2.10
CA CYS A 105 4.87 -6.17 -3.55
C CYS A 105 5.20 -7.57 -4.11
N VAL A 106 6.05 -8.33 -3.41
CA VAL A 106 6.39 -9.71 -3.82
C VAL A 106 5.16 -10.63 -3.76
N ALA A 107 4.32 -10.48 -2.73
CA ALA A 107 3.09 -11.25 -2.58
C ALA A 107 2.10 -10.98 -3.72
N GLU A 108 1.91 -9.72 -4.12
CA GLU A 108 1.03 -9.33 -5.23
C GLU A 108 1.54 -9.88 -6.58
N ILE A 109 2.84 -9.78 -6.87
CA ILE A 109 3.43 -10.37 -8.09
C ILE A 109 3.23 -11.89 -8.10
N THR A 110 3.42 -12.55 -6.96
CA THR A 110 3.21 -14.00 -6.82
C THR A 110 1.74 -14.36 -7.04
N ALA A 111 0.81 -13.56 -6.52
CA ALA A 111 -0.62 -13.77 -6.73
C ALA A 111 -0.99 -13.70 -8.21
N VAL A 112 -0.54 -12.67 -8.92
CA VAL A 112 -0.75 -12.56 -10.37
C VAL A 112 -0.17 -13.77 -11.12
N ALA A 113 1.06 -14.18 -10.79
CA ALA A 113 1.69 -15.33 -11.44
C ALA A 113 0.93 -16.65 -11.20
N VAL A 114 0.38 -16.85 -10.01
CA VAL A 114 -0.44 -18.02 -9.68
C VAL A 114 -1.77 -17.97 -10.43
N TYR A 115 -2.48 -16.84 -10.42
CA TYR A 115 -3.77 -16.70 -11.11
C TYR A 115 -3.63 -16.91 -12.61
N MET A 116 -2.65 -16.27 -13.24
CA MET A 116 -2.42 -16.45 -14.69
C MET A 116 -2.00 -17.88 -15.01
N GLY A 117 -1.28 -18.56 -14.12
CA GLY A 117 -0.96 -19.99 -14.27
C GLY A 117 -2.17 -20.93 -14.13
N ILE A 118 -3.26 -20.50 -13.47
CA ILE A 118 -4.52 -21.27 -13.44
C ILE A 118 -5.26 -21.14 -14.77
N TRP A 119 -5.25 -19.95 -15.38
CA TRP A 119 -5.93 -19.67 -16.64
C TRP A 119 -5.14 -20.12 -17.87
N PHE A 120 -3.82 -19.97 -17.83
CA PHE A 120 -2.87 -20.31 -18.89
C PHE A 120 -1.83 -21.32 -18.37
N PRO A 121 -2.22 -22.59 -18.18
CA PRO A 121 -1.36 -23.61 -17.58
C PRO A 121 -0.12 -23.94 -18.41
N ASP A 122 -0.17 -23.72 -19.73
CA ASP A 122 0.95 -24.01 -20.65
C ASP A 122 2.10 -22.99 -20.55
N VAL A 123 1.86 -21.84 -19.92
CA VAL A 123 2.85 -20.77 -19.79
C VAL A 123 3.54 -20.82 -18.43
N PRO A 124 4.87 -20.90 -18.35
CA PRO A 124 5.61 -20.87 -17.09
C PRO A 124 5.30 -19.63 -16.24
N ARG A 125 5.08 -19.83 -14.94
CA ARG A 125 4.70 -18.77 -13.99
C ARG A 125 5.68 -17.58 -13.93
N TRP A 126 6.98 -17.82 -14.18
CA TRP A 126 7.99 -16.76 -14.16
C TRP A 126 7.76 -15.71 -15.25
N ILE A 127 7.15 -16.09 -16.39
CA ILE A 127 6.83 -15.15 -17.47
C ILE A 127 5.76 -14.16 -17.01
N TRP A 128 4.71 -14.65 -16.34
CA TRP A 128 3.66 -13.80 -15.77
C TRP A 128 4.17 -12.90 -14.64
N ALA A 129 5.09 -13.40 -13.81
CA ALA A 129 5.74 -12.60 -12.77
C ALA A 129 6.57 -11.45 -13.39
N LEU A 130 7.38 -11.73 -14.41
CA LEU A 130 8.13 -10.70 -15.12
C LEU A 130 7.22 -9.72 -15.85
N ALA A 131 6.14 -10.19 -16.47
CA ALA A 131 5.18 -9.32 -17.15
C ALA A 131 4.51 -8.35 -16.17
N ALA A 132 4.09 -8.82 -14.99
CA ALA A 132 3.52 -7.97 -13.95
C ALA A 132 4.53 -6.94 -13.42
N LEU A 133 5.78 -7.35 -13.19
CA LEU A 133 6.84 -6.45 -12.76
C LEU A 133 7.14 -5.39 -13.83
N ALA A 134 7.26 -5.80 -15.09
CA ALA A 134 7.50 -4.91 -16.22
C ALA A 134 6.35 -3.93 -16.43
N SER A 135 5.09 -4.38 -16.30
CA SER A 135 3.93 -3.50 -16.43
C SER A 135 3.87 -2.46 -15.30
N MET A 136 4.10 -2.87 -14.04
CA MET A 136 4.15 -1.94 -12.92
C MET A 136 5.30 -0.94 -13.07
N GLY A 137 6.48 -1.41 -13.46
CA GLY A 137 7.63 -0.56 -13.75
C GLY A 137 7.33 0.46 -14.85
N THR A 138 6.71 0.02 -15.94
CA THR A 138 6.35 0.90 -17.07
C THR A 138 5.34 1.97 -16.64
N ILE A 139 4.29 1.58 -15.90
CA ILE A 139 3.29 2.53 -15.39
C ILE A 139 3.95 3.55 -14.46
N ASN A 140 4.85 3.11 -13.58
CA ASN A 140 5.59 3.99 -12.69
C ASN A 140 6.49 4.97 -13.47
N LEU A 141 7.21 4.49 -14.48
CA LEU A 141 8.05 5.33 -15.34
C LEU A 141 7.23 6.36 -16.14
N ILE A 142 6.05 5.99 -16.65
CA ILE A 142 5.14 6.92 -17.34
C ILE A 142 4.68 8.02 -16.37
N ALA A 143 4.33 7.66 -15.13
CA ALA A 143 3.91 8.64 -14.13
C ALA A 143 5.03 9.64 -13.77
N VAL A 144 6.26 9.15 -13.57
CA VAL A 144 7.43 10.00 -13.31
C VAL A 144 7.74 10.90 -14.51
N ARG A 145 7.68 10.36 -15.73
CA ARG A 145 7.92 11.13 -16.94
C ARG A 145 6.86 12.21 -17.16
N ALA A 146 5.58 11.88 -16.96
CA ALA A 146 4.51 12.86 -17.03
C ALA A 146 4.73 14.01 -16.04
N PHE A 147 5.10 13.69 -14.80
CA PHE A 147 5.44 14.70 -13.79
C PHE A 147 6.62 15.59 -14.21
N GLY A 148 7.69 14.99 -14.75
CA GLY A 148 8.86 15.72 -15.25
C GLY A 148 8.55 16.63 -16.47
N GLU A 149 7.70 16.17 -17.39
CA GLU A 149 7.25 16.99 -18.51
C GLU A 149 6.40 18.18 -18.02
N PHE A 150 5.51 17.99 -17.03
CA PHE A 150 4.78 19.10 -16.42
C PHE A 150 5.72 20.15 -15.80
N GLU A 151 6.73 19.73 -15.03
CA GLU A 151 7.72 20.67 -14.49
C GLU A 151 8.49 21.41 -15.59
N PHE A 152 8.85 20.73 -16.69
CA PHE A 152 9.53 21.34 -17.83
C PHE A 152 8.68 22.43 -18.50
N TRP A 153 7.40 22.15 -18.76
CA TRP A 153 6.47 23.14 -19.32
C TRP A 153 6.21 24.32 -18.37
N PHE A 154 6.11 24.07 -17.05
CA PHE A 154 5.97 25.14 -16.06
C PHE A 154 7.25 25.97 -15.90
N ALA A 155 8.43 25.37 -16.08
CA ALA A 155 9.70 26.08 -16.06
C ALA A 155 9.90 26.96 -17.31
N LEU A 156 9.33 26.58 -18.46
CA LEU A 156 9.37 27.36 -19.71
C LEU A 156 8.50 28.63 -19.67
N ILE A 157 7.42 28.62 -18.88
CA ILE A 157 6.53 29.77 -18.69
C ILE A 157 7.07 30.73 -17.61
N LYS A 158 8.08 30.30 -16.85
CA LYS A 158 8.73 31.07 -15.78
C LYS A 158 9.86 31.93 -16.32
#